data_AF-A0A926CA64-F1
#
_entry.id   AF-A0A926CA64-F1
#
_cell.length_a   1.000
_cell.length_b   1.000
_cell.length_c   1.000
_cell.angle_alpha   90.00
_cell.angle_beta   90.00
_cell.angle_gamma   90.00
#
_symmetry.space_group_name_H-M   'P 1'
#
loop_
_entity.id
_entity.type
_entity.pdbx_description
1 polymer ?
#
loop_
_entity_poly.entity_id
_entity_poly.type
_entity_poly.pdbx_seq_one_letter_code
_entity_poly.pdbx_strand_id
1 'polypeptide(L)' 'MALFATERLALLRAQLRGGWNLEMPVFEHAVYSGPTGQASAFEFVLRSQGNTQILAVPDSPELQQFLEEYSLAVIV' A
#
# COMPACT_ATOMS: atom_id res chain seq x y z
N MET A 1 -3.48 8.39 -13.46
CA MET A 1 -3.33 7.92 -12.07
C MET A 1 -2.57 6.60 -11.97
N ALA A 2 -2.65 5.68 -12.95
CA ALA A 2 -1.95 4.38 -12.90
C ALA A 2 -0.43 4.44 -12.70
N LEU A 3 0.30 5.36 -13.36
CA LEU A 3 1.76 5.48 -13.20
C LEU A 3 2.18 5.72 -11.74
N PHE A 4 1.45 6.58 -11.01
CA PHE A 4 1.73 6.85 -9.61
C PHE A 4 1.50 5.63 -8.72
N ALA A 5 0.48 4.81 -9.00
CA ALA A 5 0.23 3.58 -8.24
C ALA A 5 1.37 2.57 -8.42
N THR A 6 1.81 2.35 -9.67
CA THR A 6 2.90 1.45 -9.99
C THR A 6 4.23 1.88 -9.36
N GLU A 7 4.55 3.18 -9.39
CA GLU A 7 5.77 3.72 -8.76
C GLU A 7 5.76 3.54 -7.24
N ARG A 8 4.61 3.75 -6.60
CA ARG A 8 4.46 3.61 -5.14
C ARG A 8 4.55 2.15 -4.70
N LEU A 9 3.95 1.22 -5.44
CA LEU A 9 4.10 -0.22 -5.19
C LEU A 9 5.55 -0.68 -5.42
N ALA A 10 6.24 -0.14 -6.43
CA ALA A 10 7.65 -0.44 -6.66
C ALA A 10 8.54 0.04 -5.50
N LEU A 11 8.24 1.22 -4.94
CA LEU A 11 8.92 1.75 -3.75
C LEU A 11 8.69 0.86 -2.52
N LEU A 12 7.45 0.41 -2.29
CA LEU A 12 7.13 -0.54 -1.21
C LEU A 12 8.00 -1.80 -1.34
N ARG A 13 7.99 -2.43 -2.52
CA ARG A 13 8.79 -3.64 -2.79
C ARG A 13 10.30 -3.39 -2.61
N ALA A 14 10.78 -2.21 -2.97
CA ALA A 14 12.18 -1.84 -2.77
C ALA A 14 12.54 -1.71 -1.28
N GLN A 15 11.67 -1.10 -0.47
CA GLN A 15 11.87 -0.97 0.98
C GLN A 15 11.87 -2.34 1.68
N LEU A 16 10.93 -3.22 1.34
CA LEU A 16 10.89 -4.57 1.88
C LEU A 16 12.17 -5.36 1.54
N ARG A 17 12.63 -5.29 0.28
CA ARG A 17 13.93 -5.88 -0.11
C ARG A 17 15.13 -5.23 0.58
N GLY A 18 15.02 -3.96 0.95
CA GLY A 18 16.02 -3.22 1.72
C GLY A 18 16.03 -3.53 3.21
N GLY A 19 15.24 -4.51 3.68
CA GLY A 19 15.19 -4.93 5.08
C GLY A 19 14.26 -4.10 5.96
N TRP A 20 13.36 -3.31 5.37
CA TRP A 20 12.24 -2.76 6.11
C TRP A 20 11.21 -3.84 6.39
N ASN A 21 10.67 -3.85 7.60
CA ASN A 21 9.60 -4.75 7.98
C ASN A 21 8.25 -4.06 7.79
N LEU A 22 7.29 -4.78 7.22
CA LEU A 22 5.90 -4.35 7.17
C LEU A 22 5.24 -4.62 8.52
N GLU A 23 4.70 -3.59 9.13
CA GLU A 23 3.84 -3.69 10.30
C GLU A 23 2.39 -3.89 9.83
N MET A 24 1.71 -4.85 10.46
CA MET A 24 0.32 -5.18 10.17
C MET A 24 -0.62 -4.51 11.17
N PRO A 25 -1.87 -4.20 10.77
CA PRO A 25 -2.48 -4.44 9.45
C PRO A 25 -2.19 -3.32 8.44
N VAL A 26 -2.52 -3.58 7.17
CA VAL A 26 -2.60 -2.53 6.13
C VAL A 26 -3.93 -1.79 6.29
N PHE A 27 -3.92 -0.47 6.15
CA PHE A 27 -5.14 0.34 6.28
C PHE A 27 -5.62 0.81 4.92
N GLU A 28 -6.87 0.56 4.56
CA GLU A 28 -7.51 1.12 3.38
C GLU A 28 -8.26 2.39 3.77
N HIS A 29 -8.12 3.45 2.97
CA HIS A 29 -8.91 4.66 3.12
C HIS A 29 -9.45 5.15 1.78
N ALA A 30 -10.71 5.58 1.78
CA ALA A 30 -11.34 6.18 0.61
C ALA A 30 -10.71 7.56 0.32
N VAL A 31 -10.12 7.72 -0.87
CA VAL A 31 -9.52 8.98 -1.33
C VAL A 31 -10.53 9.82 -2.12
N TYR A 32 -11.45 9.17 -2.83
CA TYR A 32 -12.54 9.83 -3.53
C TYR A 32 -13.76 8.92 -3.59
N SER A 33 -14.93 9.43 -3.23
CA SER A 33 -16.23 8.78 -3.43
C SER A 33 -17.09 9.68 -4.31
N GLY A 34 -17.44 9.19 -5.51
CA GLY A 34 -18.25 9.95 -6.45
C GLY A 34 -19.24 9.07 -7.21
N PRO A 35 -20.09 9.68 -8.06
CA PRO A 35 -21.16 8.97 -8.77
C PRO A 35 -20.66 7.85 -9.70
N THR A 36 -19.39 7.91 -10.09
CA THR A 36 -18.76 6.99 -11.04
C THR A 36 -17.88 5.93 -10.37
N GLY A 37 -17.81 5.90 -9.03
CA GLY A 37 -17.04 4.91 -8.28
C GLY A 37 -16.29 5.47 -7.06
N GLN A 38 -15.65 4.57 -6.33
CA GLN A 38 -14.77 4.85 -5.21
C GLN A 38 -13.31 4.63 -5.63
N ALA A 39 -12.43 5.55 -5.26
CA ALA A 39 -10.99 5.36 -5.34
C ALA A 39 -10.45 5.22 -3.91
N SER A 40 -9.76 4.12 -3.64
CA SER A 40 -9.12 3.86 -2.36
C SER A 40 -7.59 4.02 -2.45
N ALA A 41 -6.96 4.21 -1.31
CA ALA A 41 -5.52 4.06 -1.15
C ALA A 41 -5.24 3.23 0.11
N PHE A 42 -4.13 2.51 0.10
CA PHE A 42 -3.72 1.61 1.16
C PHE A 42 -2.44 2.14 1.81
N GLU A 43 -2.46 2.29 3.12
CA GLU A 43 -1.32 2.74 3.92
C GLU A 43 -0.55 1.55 4.49
N PHE A 44 0.72 1.49 4.14
CA PHE A 44 1.68 0.52 4.64
C PHE A 44 2.58 1.17 5.67
N VAL A 45 2.61 0.63 6.88
CA VAL A 45 3.51 1.09 7.95
C VAL A 45 4.78 0.25 7.88
N LEU A 46 5.92 0.91 7.65
CA LEU A 46 7.22 0.25 7.49
C LEU A 46 8.15 0.65 8.63
N ARG A 47 8.87 -0.33 9.19
CA ARG A 47 9.87 -0.11 10.24
C ARG A 47 11.24 -0.62 9.87
N SER A 48 12.27 0.16 10.17
CA SER A 48 13.68 -0.25 10.04
C SER A 48 14.57 0.51 11.00
N GLN A 49 15.35 -0.22 11.82
CA GLN A 49 16.36 0.32 12.73
C GLN A 49 15.88 1.54 13.56
N GLY A 50 14.67 1.47 14.10
CA GLY A 50 14.07 2.54 14.91
C GLY A 50 13.37 3.65 14.12
N ASN A 51 13.44 3.64 12.79
CA ASN A 51 12.69 4.53 11.92
C ASN A 51 11.32 3.93 11.58
N THR A 52 10.33 4.81 11.41
CA THR A 52 9.00 4.47 10.91
C THR A 52 8.69 5.31 9.70
N GLN A 53 8.13 4.68 8.67
CA GLN A 53 7.67 5.35 7.46
C GLN A 53 6.27 4.84 7.11
N ILE A 54 5.38 5.75 6.71
CA ILE A 54 4.07 5.39 6.17
C ILE A 54 4.11 5.62 4.66
N LEU A 55 3.67 4.61 3.90
CA LEU A 55 3.61 4.65 2.45
C LEU A 55 2.18 4.40 1.99
N ALA A 56 1.50 5.44 1.52
CA ALA A 56 0.23 5.29 0.82
C ALA A 56 0.45 4.82 -0.62
N VAL A 57 -0.25 3.76 -1.03
CA VAL A 57 -0.29 3.22 -2.39
C VAL A 57 -1.73 3.27 -2.90
N PRO A 58 -2.03 4.01 -3.97
CA PRO A 58 -3.36 4.01 -4.57
C PRO A 58 -3.79 2.60 -5.00
N ASP A 59 -5.09 2.32 -4.92
CA ASP A 59 -5.65 1.06 -5.39
C ASP A 59 -5.32 0.82 -6.88
N SER A 60 -4.88 -0.40 -7.18
CA SER A 60 -4.56 -0.86 -8.54
C SER A 60 -4.59 -2.40 -8.60
N PRO A 61 -4.78 -3.00 -9.78
CA PRO A 61 -4.75 -4.46 -9.93
C PRO A 61 -3.46 -5.10 -9.39
N GLU A 62 -2.31 -4.45 -9.59
CA GLU A 62 -1.02 -4.92 -9.10
C GLU A 62 -0.90 -4.85 -7.58
N LEU A 63 -1.53 -3.85 -6.96
CA LEU A 63 -1.60 -3.76 -5.51
C LEU A 63 -2.48 -4.87 -4.93
N GLN A 64 -3.64 -5.11 -5.53
CA GLN A 64 -4.54 -6.18 -5.10
C GLN A 64 -3.85 -7.55 -5.18
N GLN A 65 -3.16 -7.82 -6.30
CA GLN A 65 -2.36 -9.05 -6.44
C GLN A 65 -1.28 -9.16 -5.35
N PHE A 66 -0.62 -8.05 -5.01
CA PHE A 66 0.37 -8.04 -3.93
C PHE A 66 -0.26 -8.32 -2.56
N LEU A 67 -1.42 -7.72 -2.24
CA LEU A 67 -2.12 -8.00 -0.98
C LEU A 67 -2.51 -9.48 -0.86
N GLU A 68 -2.99 -10.08 -1.96
CA GLU A 68 -3.34 -11.50 -2.03
C GLU A 68 -2.12 -12.43 -1.89
N GLU A 69 -1.07 -12.20 -2.69
CA GLU A 69 0.16 -13.01 -2.71
C GLU A 69 0.80 -13.09 -1.31
N TYR A 70 0.78 -11.98 -0.58
CA TYR A 70 1.35 -11.89 0.76
C TYR A 70 0.31 -12.13 1.88
N SER A 71 -0.95 -12.43 1.53
CA SER A 71 -2.05 -12.66 2.47
C SER A 71 -2.16 -11.58 3.54
N LEU A 72 -2.05 -10.32 3.12
CA LEU A 72 -2.02 -9.18 4.03
C LEU A 72 -3.44 -8.86 4.52
N ALA A 73 -3.61 -8.85 5.84
CA ALA A 73 -4.82 -8.34 6.48
C ALA A 73 -4.98 -6.83 6.22
N VAL A 74 -6.10 -6.47 5.60
CA VAL A 74 -6.52 -5.09 5.35
C VAL A 74 -7.65 -4.72 6.32
N ILE A 75 -7.56 -3.54 6.91
CA ILE A 75 -8.65 -2.91 7.66
C ILE A 75 -9.12 -1.69 6.87
N VAL A 76 -10.44 -1.59 6.66
CA VAL A 76 -11.12 -0.48 5.98
C VAL A 76 -11.69 0.52 6.98
#